data_AF-A0A8X6I9Z7-F1
#
_entry.id   AF-A0A8X6I9Z7-F1
#
_cell.length_a   1.000
_cell.length_b   1.000
_cell.length_c   1.000
_cell.angle_alpha   90.00
_cell.angle_beta   90.00
_cell.angle_gamma   90.00
#
_symmetry.space_group_name_H-M   'P 1'
#
loop_
_entity.id
_entity.type
_entity.pdbx_description
1 polymer ?
#
loop_
_entity_poly.entity_id
_entity_poly.type
_entity_poly.pdbx_seq_one_letter_code
_entity_poly.pdbx_strand_id
1 'polypeptide(L)'
;NFVCPKDYVKCPESYCIPTIYVCDGKWDCIGGGDEEECDAYSCPGQYKCYNKSSCLPLNKLCDGIRNCPHGDDELLCDLSCPEHCMCVGLFVSCMRQNASMLPDNIPQEVRKLDFSFNRLDLSKTDFSSFWTLGELILQYNYLTILPPRRFNHLKNLYKLDLSHNRLTIISAFAFAGLKNVRLLLLENNPTITEIESEAFYGLSNLPSLNLTGISLNTLRKSTFNGMSHLKALNLQNNNIAKIESGAFAGLHSVTVLDMKGNDIVDFTSYLFTGLKSLEYL
;
A
#
# COMPACT_ATOMS: atom_id res chain seq x y z
N ASN A 1 26.65 -9.69 6.30
CA ASN A 1 25.19 -9.67 6.08
C ASN A 1 24.46 -10.46 7.15
N PHE A 2 24.22 -9.83 8.30
CA PHE A 2 23.33 -10.37 9.33
C PHE A 2 21.88 -10.01 8.98
N VAL A 3 21.01 -11.02 8.90
CA VAL A 3 19.58 -10.91 8.60
C VAL A 3 18.83 -11.24 9.88
N CYS A 4 17.90 -10.38 10.28
CA CYS A 4 17.12 -10.58 11.49
C CYS A 4 16.12 -11.75 11.34
N PRO A 5 15.78 -12.44 12.43
CA PRO A 5 14.67 -13.38 12.46
C PRO A 5 13.35 -12.70 12.04
N LYS A 6 12.38 -13.51 11.63
CA LYS A 6 11.00 -13.04 11.39
C LYS A 6 10.49 -12.35 12.67
N ASP A 7 9.82 -11.21 12.51
CA ASP A 7 9.29 -10.36 13.60
C ASP A 7 10.32 -9.51 14.37
N TYR A 8 11.51 -9.32 13.80
CA TYR A 8 12.54 -8.43 14.34
C TYR A 8 12.98 -7.39 13.29
N VAL A 9 13.24 -6.16 13.76
CA VAL A 9 13.78 -5.08 12.95
C VAL A 9 15.26 -4.93 13.22
N LYS A 10 16.04 -4.72 12.16
CA LYS A 10 17.46 -4.47 12.26
C LYS A 10 17.72 -2.99 12.55
N CYS A 11 18.37 -2.70 13.67
CA CYS A 11 18.87 -1.35 13.94
C CYS A 11 20.00 -0.98 12.95
N PRO A 12 20.20 0.31 12.64
CA PRO A 12 21.29 0.77 11.78
C PRO A 12 22.63 0.17 12.21
N GLU A 13 23.25 -0.61 11.31
CA GLU A 13 24.53 -1.31 11.50
C GLU A 13 24.69 -2.20 12.75
N SER A 14 23.59 -2.63 13.39
CA SER A 14 23.65 -3.23 14.73
C SER A 14 22.80 -4.52 14.87
N TYR A 15 22.37 -4.80 16.10
CA TYR A 15 21.54 -5.93 16.52
C TYR A 15 20.07 -5.78 16.06
N CYS A 16 19.30 -6.83 16.30
CA CYS A 16 17.88 -6.87 16.01
C CYS A 16 17.07 -6.59 17.27
N ILE A 17 16.04 -5.75 17.15
CA ILE A 17 15.05 -5.55 18.20
C ILE A 17 13.72 -6.19 17.78
N PRO A 18 12.94 -6.74 18.73
CA PRO A 18 11.54 -7.08 18.49
C PRO A 18 10.77 -5.89 17.91
N THR A 19 9.88 -6.15 16.95
CA THR A 19 9.06 -5.11 16.30
C THR A 19 8.14 -4.35 17.26
N ILE A 20 7.85 -4.92 18.43
CA ILE A 20 7.06 -4.28 19.49
C ILE A 20 7.76 -3.05 20.10
N TYR A 21 9.09 -2.98 19.98
CA TYR A 21 9.90 -1.88 20.48
C TYR A 21 10.10 -0.77 19.45
N VAL A 22 9.57 -0.94 18.24
CA VAL A 22 9.58 0.14 17.26
C VAL A 22 8.47 1.12 17.59
N CYS A 23 8.79 2.41 17.66
CA CYS A 23 7.85 3.48 17.98
C CYS A 23 7.10 3.33 19.31
N ASP A 24 7.72 2.64 20.27
CA ASP A 24 7.19 2.42 21.62
C ASP A 24 7.39 3.66 22.52
N GLY A 25 8.18 4.64 22.09
CA GLY A 25 8.51 5.87 22.81
C GLY A 25 9.80 5.78 23.62
N LYS A 26 10.60 4.74 23.41
CA LYS A 26 11.92 4.54 24.01
C LYS A 26 12.94 4.31 22.90
N TRP A 27 14.19 4.63 23.20
CA TRP A 27 15.28 4.36 22.26
C TRP A 27 15.84 2.97 22.56
N ASP A 28 15.35 1.97 21.85
CA ASP A 28 15.84 0.59 21.90
C ASP A 28 16.93 0.33 20.85
N CYS A 29 16.94 1.09 19.74
CA CYS A 29 18.09 1.17 18.86
C CYS A 29 19.10 2.23 19.33
N ILE A 30 20.39 1.94 19.13
CA ILE A 30 21.46 2.94 19.28
C ILE A 30 21.18 4.09 18.30
N GLY A 31 21.04 5.31 18.82
CA GLY A 31 20.71 6.49 18.03
C GLY A 31 19.21 6.73 17.82
N GLY A 32 18.32 5.91 18.39
CA GLY A 32 16.87 6.16 18.39
C GLY A 32 16.20 5.99 17.03
N GLY A 33 16.84 5.31 16.07
CA GLY A 33 16.29 5.11 14.72
C GLY A 33 15.02 4.26 14.68
N ASP A 34 14.71 3.55 15.76
CA ASP A 34 13.44 2.86 16.02
C ASP A 34 12.28 3.81 16.35
N GLU A 35 12.57 5.06 16.71
CA GLU A 35 11.60 6.11 17.01
C GLU A 35 11.56 7.21 15.93
N GLU A 36 12.30 7.04 14.83
CA GLU A 36 12.25 7.94 13.68
C GLU A 36 11.14 7.51 12.70
N GLU A 37 10.51 8.49 12.04
CA GLU A 37 9.46 8.27 11.02
C GLU A 37 8.27 7.39 11.46
N CYS A 38 7.93 7.38 12.74
CA CYS A 38 6.83 6.58 13.28
C CYS A 38 5.47 6.80 12.61
N ASP A 39 5.20 7.99 12.10
CA ASP A 39 3.94 8.28 11.39
C ASP A 39 3.83 7.53 10.04
N ALA A 40 4.96 7.19 9.43
CA ALA A 40 5.05 6.45 8.17
C ALA A 40 5.24 4.94 8.40
N TYR A 41 5.57 4.52 9.63
CA TYR A 41 5.84 3.12 9.93
C TYR A 41 4.58 2.25 9.76
N SER A 42 4.67 1.32 8.80
CA SER A 42 3.68 0.28 8.53
C SER A 42 4.12 -1.02 9.21
N CYS A 43 3.17 -1.84 9.67
CA CYS A 43 3.44 -3.13 10.30
C CYS A 43 3.26 -4.29 9.30
N PRO A 44 4.19 -4.53 8.35
CA PRO A 44 4.04 -5.59 7.36
C PRO A 44 4.01 -6.97 8.06
N GLY A 45 2.92 -7.72 7.86
CA GLY A 45 2.72 -9.03 8.48
C GLY A 45 2.41 -9.03 9.99
N GLN A 46 2.25 -7.86 10.60
CA GLN A 46 1.99 -7.69 12.04
C GLN A 46 0.76 -6.81 12.28
N TYR A 47 0.30 -6.70 13.52
CA TYR A 47 -0.81 -5.87 13.93
C TYR A 47 -0.33 -4.52 14.45
N LYS A 48 -0.89 -3.42 13.96
CA LYS A 48 -0.57 -2.08 14.46
C LYS A 48 -1.53 -1.73 15.60
N CYS A 49 -0.99 -1.49 16.79
CA CYS A 49 -1.79 -1.04 17.93
C CYS A 49 -2.54 0.26 17.61
N TYR A 50 -3.74 0.43 18.15
CA TYR A 50 -4.52 1.65 17.96
C TYR A 50 -3.76 2.89 18.45
N ASN A 51 -3.75 3.95 17.63
CA ASN A 51 -3.20 5.26 17.98
C ASN A 51 -1.70 5.26 18.39
N LYS A 52 -0.96 4.22 18.01
CA LYS A 52 0.49 4.08 18.23
C LYS A 52 1.12 3.41 17.01
N SER A 53 2.42 3.60 16.84
CA SER A 53 3.19 2.97 15.76
C SER A 53 3.87 1.68 16.16
N SER A 54 3.58 1.18 17.36
CA SER A 54 4.04 -0.13 17.84
C SER A 54 3.37 -1.28 17.09
N CYS A 55 4.20 -2.20 16.60
CA CYS A 55 3.75 -3.38 15.85
C CYS A 55 3.78 -4.62 16.73
N LEU A 56 2.63 -5.27 16.86
CA LEU A 56 2.44 -6.50 17.58
C LEU A 56 2.52 -7.72 16.64
N PRO A 57 3.37 -8.71 16.92
CA PRO A 57 3.30 -10.02 16.27
C PRO A 57 1.90 -10.63 16.41
N LEU A 58 1.44 -11.38 15.40
CA LEU A 58 0.08 -11.94 15.39
C LEU A 58 -0.16 -12.97 16.51
N ASN A 59 0.89 -13.63 17.01
CA ASN A 59 0.80 -14.55 18.15
C ASN A 59 0.67 -13.83 19.51
N LYS A 60 0.71 -12.48 19.49
CA LYS A 60 0.47 -11.60 20.63
C LYS A 60 -0.92 -10.95 20.59
N LEU A 61 -1.75 -11.35 19.64
CA LEU A 61 -3.16 -10.99 19.62
C LEU A 61 -3.94 -12.09 20.32
N CYS A 62 -4.86 -11.70 21.21
CA CYS A 62 -5.68 -12.64 21.96
C CYS A 62 -4.86 -13.67 22.75
N ASP A 63 -3.69 -13.27 23.26
CA ASP A 63 -2.82 -14.12 24.08
C ASP A 63 -3.14 -14.01 25.59
N GLY A 64 -4.17 -13.22 25.94
CA GLY A 64 -4.59 -12.94 27.30
C GLY A 64 -3.78 -11.85 27.98
N ILE A 65 -2.84 -11.22 27.27
CA ILE A 65 -1.95 -10.18 27.79
C ILE A 65 -2.21 -8.90 27.03
N ARG A 66 -2.52 -7.83 27.76
CA ARG A 66 -2.62 -6.48 27.19
C ARG A 66 -1.24 -5.97 26.78
N ASN A 67 -0.84 -6.24 25.55
CA ASN A 67 0.37 -5.73 24.92
C ASN A 67 0.16 -4.37 24.24
N CYS A 68 -1.02 -4.08 23.67
CA CYS A 68 -1.29 -2.75 23.15
C CYS A 68 -1.68 -1.77 24.27
N PRO A 69 -1.28 -0.48 24.19
CA PRO A 69 -1.62 0.52 25.20
C PRO A 69 -3.11 0.72 25.40
N HIS A 70 -3.92 0.45 24.38
CA HIS A 70 -5.39 0.51 24.46
C HIS A 70 -6.04 -0.87 24.65
N GLY A 71 -5.24 -1.94 24.74
CA GLY A 71 -5.70 -3.31 24.88
C GLY A 71 -6.47 -3.84 23.68
N ASP A 72 -6.31 -3.20 22.53
CA ASP A 72 -6.99 -3.56 21.29
C ASP A 72 -6.54 -4.90 20.69
N ASP A 73 -5.37 -5.39 21.11
CA ASP A 73 -4.88 -6.74 20.88
C ASP A 73 -5.69 -7.84 21.56
N GLU A 74 -6.41 -7.51 22.64
CA GLU A 74 -7.25 -8.43 23.41
C GLU A 74 -8.75 -8.13 23.22
N LEU A 75 -9.09 -7.25 22.26
CA LEU A 75 -10.48 -6.98 21.89
C LEU A 75 -10.93 -7.91 20.77
N LEU A 76 -12.19 -8.35 20.84
CA LEU A 76 -12.85 -9.16 19.80
C LEU A 76 -12.14 -10.51 19.55
N CYS A 77 -11.74 -11.20 20.61
CA CYS A 77 -11.15 -12.54 20.52
C CYS A 77 -12.17 -13.68 20.32
N ASP A 78 -13.46 -13.39 20.57
CA ASP A 78 -14.57 -14.35 20.39
C ASP A 78 -15.23 -14.27 18.99
N LEU A 79 -14.46 -13.89 17.96
CA LEU A 79 -14.97 -13.74 16.60
C LEU A 79 -15.21 -15.10 15.92
N SER A 80 -16.41 -15.27 15.36
CA SER A 80 -16.73 -16.38 14.48
C SER A 80 -16.00 -16.22 13.15
N CYS A 81 -14.97 -17.03 12.92
CA CYS A 81 -14.15 -16.98 11.71
C CYS A 81 -14.80 -17.76 10.55
N PRO A 82 -14.64 -17.32 9.28
CA PRO A 82 -14.97 -18.15 8.12
C PRO A 82 -14.23 -19.48 8.08
N GLU A 83 -14.87 -20.50 7.50
CA GLU A 83 -14.20 -21.77 7.25
C GLU A 83 -12.96 -21.55 6.37
N HIS A 84 -11.88 -22.26 6.70
CA HIS A 84 -10.57 -22.16 6.03
C HIS A 84 -9.84 -20.81 6.16
N CYS A 85 -10.38 -19.86 6.93
CA CYS A 85 -9.68 -18.63 7.31
C CYS A 85 -9.09 -18.74 8.72
N MET A 86 -8.06 -17.95 8.97
CA MET A 86 -7.47 -17.72 10.28
C MET A 86 -7.86 -16.32 10.72
N CYS A 87 -8.52 -16.23 11.87
CA CYS A 87 -8.90 -14.96 12.48
C CYS A 87 -8.22 -14.87 13.85
N VAL A 88 -7.51 -13.77 14.09
CA VAL A 88 -6.91 -13.48 15.40
C VAL A 88 -7.11 -12.00 15.68
N GLY A 89 -7.98 -11.69 16.65
CA GLY A 89 -8.44 -10.32 16.90
C GLY A 89 -8.99 -9.66 15.63
N LEU A 90 -8.51 -8.47 15.30
CA LEU A 90 -8.93 -7.69 14.12
C LEU A 90 -8.20 -8.06 12.81
N PHE A 91 -7.45 -9.16 12.80
CA PHE A 91 -6.77 -9.71 11.64
C PHE A 91 -7.50 -10.93 11.08
N VAL A 92 -7.82 -10.90 9.79
CA VAL A 92 -8.43 -12.02 9.06
C VAL A 92 -7.53 -12.40 7.88
N SER A 93 -7.15 -13.67 7.81
CA SER A 93 -6.34 -14.24 6.73
C SER A 93 -7.05 -15.42 6.10
N CYS A 94 -7.29 -15.35 4.80
CA CYS A 94 -8.01 -16.36 4.02
C CYS A 94 -7.18 -16.78 2.79
N MET A 95 -5.91 -17.11 3.01
CA MET A 95 -4.96 -17.35 1.92
C MET A 95 -5.10 -18.76 1.31
N ARG A 96 -4.73 -18.92 0.04
CA ARG A 96 -4.56 -20.23 -0.63
C ARG A 96 -5.83 -21.09 -0.68
N GLN A 97 -7.00 -20.46 -0.76
CA GLN A 97 -8.28 -21.15 -0.82
C GLN A 97 -8.80 -21.34 -2.25
N ASN A 98 -8.07 -20.83 -3.26
CA ASN A 98 -8.54 -20.81 -4.65
C ASN A 98 -9.89 -20.09 -4.83
N ALA A 99 -10.21 -19.19 -3.89
CA ALA A 99 -11.51 -18.52 -3.81
C ALA A 99 -11.59 -17.32 -4.76
N SER A 100 -12.76 -17.12 -5.37
CA SER A 100 -13.02 -15.98 -6.27
C SER A 100 -13.77 -14.82 -5.61
N MET A 101 -14.24 -14.99 -4.38
CA MET A 101 -14.95 -13.98 -3.60
C MET A 101 -14.57 -14.11 -2.13
N LEU A 102 -14.77 -13.03 -1.38
CA LEU A 102 -14.62 -13.05 0.07
C LEU A 102 -15.74 -13.91 0.71
N PRO A 103 -15.46 -14.65 1.80
CA PRO A 103 -16.50 -15.32 2.57
C PRO A 103 -17.47 -14.34 3.25
N ASP A 104 -18.73 -14.75 3.40
CA ASP A 104 -19.83 -13.88 3.86
C ASP A 104 -19.75 -13.49 5.35
N ASN A 105 -19.00 -14.24 6.16
CA ASN A 105 -18.91 -14.07 7.62
C ASN A 105 -17.60 -13.41 8.08
N ILE A 106 -16.98 -12.57 7.26
CA ILE A 106 -15.88 -11.72 7.71
C ILE A 106 -16.45 -10.60 8.61
N PRO A 107 -15.90 -10.39 9.82
CA PRO A 107 -16.30 -9.31 10.71
C PRO A 107 -16.12 -7.92 10.07
N GLN A 108 -17.07 -7.00 10.29
CA GLN A 108 -17.04 -5.65 9.68
C GLN A 108 -16.00 -4.72 10.33
N GLU A 109 -15.59 -5.05 11.55
CA GLU A 109 -14.59 -4.34 12.35
C GLU A 109 -13.15 -4.71 11.98
N VAL A 110 -12.96 -5.62 11.00
CA VAL A 110 -11.64 -6.08 10.56
C VAL A 110 -10.74 -4.91 10.14
N ARG A 111 -9.54 -4.84 10.74
CA ARG A 111 -8.55 -3.81 10.43
C ARG A 111 -7.51 -4.27 9.42
N LYS A 112 -7.32 -5.58 9.28
CA LYS A 112 -6.39 -6.17 8.32
C LYS A 112 -7.00 -7.42 7.70
N LEU A 113 -7.13 -7.39 6.37
CA LEU A 113 -7.64 -8.50 5.58
C LEU A 113 -6.55 -8.98 4.62
N ASP A 114 -6.12 -10.22 4.78
CA ASP A 114 -5.24 -10.92 3.87
C ASP A 114 -6.02 -11.95 3.04
N PHE A 115 -6.17 -11.64 1.75
CA PHE A 115 -6.81 -12.51 0.77
C PHE A 115 -5.83 -12.92 -0.35
N SER A 116 -4.54 -12.98 -0.03
CA SER A 116 -3.49 -13.32 -0.99
C SER A 116 -3.51 -14.79 -1.42
N PHE A 117 -2.87 -15.09 -2.56
CA PHE A 117 -2.81 -16.43 -3.13
C PHE A 117 -4.19 -17.04 -3.43
N ASN A 118 -5.12 -16.23 -3.95
CA ASN A 118 -6.47 -16.65 -4.34
C ASN A 118 -6.74 -16.37 -5.83
N ARG A 119 -8.01 -16.42 -6.24
CA ARG A 119 -8.48 -16.08 -7.59
C ARG A 119 -9.53 -14.99 -7.55
N LEU A 120 -9.35 -14.00 -6.67
CA LEU A 120 -10.33 -12.97 -6.39
C LEU A 120 -10.84 -12.33 -7.70
N ASP A 121 -12.13 -12.40 -7.92
CA ASP A 121 -12.82 -11.67 -8.96
C ASP A 121 -13.32 -10.38 -8.32
N LEU A 122 -12.60 -9.29 -8.62
CA LEU A 122 -13.05 -7.99 -8.15
C LEU A 122 -14.49 -7.79 -8.62
N SER A 123 -14.89 -7.99 -9.87
CA SER A 123 -16.23 -7.62 -10.37
C SER A 123 -17.42 -8.13 -9.53
N LYS A 124 -17.22 -9.20 -8.75
CA LYS A 124 -18.23 -9.82 -7.89
C LYS A 124 -18.07 -9.53 -6.39
N THR A 125 -16.97 -8.92 -5.98
CA THR A 125 -16.63 -8.70 -4.56
C THR A 125 -16.99 -7.27 -4.15
N ASP A 126 -17.73 -7.10 -3.07
CA ASP A 126 -17.97 -5.77 -2.49
C ASP A 126 -17.07 -5.54 -1.26
N PHE A 127 -16.56 -4.32 -1.13
CA PHE A 127 -15.75 -3.87 0.01
C PHE A 127 -16.47 -2.78 0.83
N SER A 128 -17.74 -2.46 0.52
CA SER A 128 -18.49 -1.37 1.15
C SER A 128 -18.67 -1.53 2.66
N SER A 129 -18.71 -2.76 3.16
CA SER A 129 -18.87 -3.10 4.58
C SER A 129 -17.59 -2.95 5.41
N PHE A 130 -16.41 -2.83 4.80
CA PHE A 130 -15.13 -2.82 5.52
C PHE A 130 -14.61 -1.40 5.79
N TRP A 131 -15.44 -0.54 6.39
CA TRP A 131 -15.07 0.87 6.62
C TRP A 131 -13.91 1.05 7.62
N THR A 132 -13.66 0.08 8.50
CA THR A 132 -12.58 0.10 9.50
C THR A 132 -11.24 -0.41 8.97
N LEU A 133 -11.22 -0.97 7.76
CA LEU A 133 -10.06 -1.63 7.17
C LEU A 133 -8.90 -0.67 6.99
N GLY A 134 -7.77 -0.98 7.62
CA GLY A 134 -6.51 -0.24 7.51
C GLY A 134 -5.55 -0.88 6.50
N GLU A 135 -5.52 -2.21 6.44
CA GLU A 135 -4.65 -2.98 5.54
C GLU A 135 -5.45 -3.97 4.70
N LEU A 136 -5.27 -3.90 3.38
CA LEU A 136 -5.85 -4.85 2.43
C LEU A 136 -4.73 -5.48 1.60
N ILE A 137 -4.56 -6.80 1.76
CA ILE A 137 -3.52 -7.57 1.08
C ILE A 137 -4.17 -8.47 0.04
N LEU A 138 -3.97 -8.15 -1.24
CA LEU A 138 -4.52 -8.85 -2.40
C LEU A 138 -3.42 -9.38 -3.34
N GLN A 139 -2.18 -9.46 -2.85
CA GLN A 139 -1.06 -9.96 -3.64
C GLN A 139 -1.25 -11.42 -4.10
N TYR A 140 -0.58 -11.82 -5.18
CA TYR A 140 -0.69 -13.19 -5.74
C TYR A 140 -2.13 -13.61 -6.04
N ASN A 141 -2.97 -12.66 -6.46
CA ASN A 141 -4.22 -12.98 -7.14
C ASN A 141 -4.00 -12.92 -8.67
N TYR A 142 -5.06 -13.14 -9.43
CA TYR A 142 -5.04 -13.08 -10.91
C TYR A 142 -5.74 -11.83 -11.41
N LEU A 143 -5.65 -10.72 -10.68
CA LEU A 143 -6.35 -9.48 -11.03
C LEU A 143 -5.79 -8.93 -12.34
N THR A 144 -6.68 -8.68 -13.30
CA THR A 144 -6.33 -8.10 -14.61
C THR A 144 -6.73 -6.62 -14.72
N ILE A 145 -7.76 -6.21 -13.99
CA ILE A 145 -8.27 -4.85 -13.97
C ILE A 145 -8.78 -4.51 -12.57
N LEU A 146 -8.64 -3.24 -12.19
CA LEU A 146 -9.27 -2.67 -11.00
C LEU A 146 -10.50 -1.89 -11.45
N PRO A 147 -11.74 -2.34 -11.17
CA PRO A 147 -12.90 -1.59 -11.59
C PRO A 147 -12.94 -0.21 -10.88
N PRO A 148 -13.34 0.87 -11.57
CA PRO A 148 -13.36 2.20 -10.99
C PRO A 148 -14.14 2.28 -9.67
N ARG A 149 -13.64 3.10 -8.73
CA ARG A 149 -14.29 3.39 -7.42
C ARG A 149 -14.51 2.17 -6.52
N ARG A 150 -13.86 1.04 -6.80
CA ARG A 150 -14.11 -0.19 -6.03
C ARG A 150 -13.72 -0.18 -4.58
N PHE A 151 -12.81 0.72 -4.23
CA PHE A 151 -12.32 0.89 -2.87
C PHE A 151 -12.84 2.18 -2.21
N ASN A 152 -13.86 2.83 -2.79
CA ASN A 152 -14.33 4.16 -2.36
C ASN A 152 -14.73 4.24 -0.88
N HIS A 153 -15.26 3.14 -0.32
CA HIS A 153 -15.70 3.09 1.07
C HIS A 153 -14.58 2.81 2.08
N LEU A 154 -13.39 2.41 1.61
CA LEU A 154 -12.23 2.05 2.45
C LEU A 154 -11.48 3.30 2.92
N LYS A 155 -12.20 4.17 3.64
CA LYS A 155 -11.70 5.50 4.05
C LYS A 155 -10.55 5.42 5.04
N ASN A 156 -10.43 4.36 5.83
CA ASN A 156 -9.36 4.17 6.80
C ASN A 156 -8.15 3.41 6.23
N LEU A 157 -8.21 2.99 4.95
CA LEU A 157 -7.17 2.19 4.35
C LEU A 157 -5.89 3.00 4.24
N TYR A 158 -4.84 2.52 4.89
CA TYR A 158 -3.51 3.12 4.86
C TYR A 158 -2.52 2.30 4.01
N LYS A 159 -2.77 1.00 3.85
CA LYS A 159 -1.97 0.10 3.02
C LYS A 159 -2.85 -0.72 2.06
N LEU A 160 -2.49 -0.70 0.79
CA LEU A 160 -3.06 -1.55 -0.25
C LEU A 160 -1.95 -2.30 -0.98
N ASP A 161 -1.98 -3.63 -0.90
CA ASP A 161 -1.04 -4.49 -1.60
C ASP A 161 -1.71 -5.20 -2.77
N LEU A 162 -1.34 -4.79 -3.98
CA LEU A 162 -1.77 -5.35 -5.25
C LEU A 162 -0.59 -5.97 -6.02
N SER A 163 0.55 -6.20 -5.35
CA SER A 163 1.73 -6.75 -5.97
C SER A 163 1.50 -8.18 -6.48
N HIS A 164 2.33 -8.64 -7.42
CA HIS A 164 2.22 -10.01 -7.96
C HIS A 164 0.83 -10.35 -8.51
N ASN A 165 0.20 -9.41 -9.21
CA ASN A 165 -1.04 -9.62 -9.97
C ASN A 165 -0.73 -9.62 -11.48
N ARG A 166 -1.76 -9.51 -12.31
CA ARG A 166 -1.65 -9.50 -13.78
C ARG A 166 -2.37 -8.30 -14.37
N LEU A 167 -2.29 -7.15 -13.69
CA LEU A 167 -2.97 -5.95 -14.13
C LEU A 167 -2.49 -5.60 -15.54
N THR A 168 -3.41 -5.35 -16.46
CA THR A 168 -3.07 -4.95 -17.84
C THR A 168 -3.15 -3.44 -18.01
N ILE A 169 -4.00 -2.79 -17.20
CA ILE A 169 -4.28 -1.37 -17.23
C ILE A 169 -4.54 -0.87 -15.80
N ILE A 170 -4.13 0.37 -15.51
CA ILE A 170 -4.64 1.11 -14.36
C ILE A 170 -5.67 2.11 -14.87
N SER A 171 -6.94 1.76 -14.69
CA SER A 171 -8.08 2.55 -15.18
C SER A 171 -8.32 3.83 -14.39
N ALA A 172 -9.00 4.79 -15.01
CA ALA A 172 -9.42 6.03 -14.38
C ALA A 172 -10.20 5.75 -13.09
N PHE A 173 -9.87 6.47 -12.02
CA PHE A 173 -10.51 6.32 -10.70
C PHE A 173 -10.39 4.93 -10.05
N ALA A 174 -9.42 4.10 -10.44
CA ALA A 174 -9.17 2.79 -9.83
C ALA A 174 -8.97 2.90 -8.30
N PHE A 175 -8.36 3.99 -7.83
CA PHE A 175 -8.05 4.24 -6.42
C PHE A 175 -8.92 5.33 -5.78
N ALA A 176 -10.05 5.67 -6.38
CA ALA A 176 -10.91 6.73 -5.86
C ALA A 176 -11.41 6.43 -4.44
N GLY A 177 -11.34 7.43 -3.57
CA GLY A 177 -11.75 7.36 -2.16
C GLY A 177 -10.64 6.98 -1.18
N LEU A 178 -9.48 6.51 -1.67
CA LEU A 178 -8.35 6.04 -0.86
C LEU A 178 -7.47 7.17 -0.30
N LYS A 179 -8.09 8.16 0.35
CA LYS A 179 -7.42 9.38 0.82
C LYS A 179 -6.39 9.15 1.92
N ASN A 180 -6.46 8.04 2.65
CA ASN A 180 -5.54 7.75 3.76
C ASN A 180 -4.41 6.79 3.38
N VAL A 181 -4.38 6.29 2.13
CA VAL A 181 -3.32 5.38 1.70
C VAL A 181 -1.96 6.08 1.75
N ARG A 182 -1.03 5.45 2.46
CA ARG A 182 0.38 5.83 2.61
C ARG A 182 1.32 4.81 1.95
N LEU A 183 0.85 3.59 1.77
CA LEU A 183 1.60 2.53 1.11
C LEU A 183 0.74 1.84 0.05
N LEU A 184 1.15 1.99 -1.21
CA LEU A 184 0.56 1.30 -2.36
C LEU A 184 1.63 0.43 -3.01
N LEU A 185 1.41 -0.88 -3.03
CA LEU A 185 2.33 -1.84 -3.66
C LEU A 185 1.73 -2.33 -4.98
N LEU A 186 2.40 -2.01 -6.09
CA LEU A 186 2.04 -2.41 -7.45
C LEU A 186 3.12 -3.25 -8.15
N GLU A 187 4.21 -3.55 -7.43
CA GLU A 187 5.35 -4.33 -7.92
C GLU A 187 4.91 -5.67 -8.53
N ASN A 188 5.68 -6.16 -9.50
CA ASN A 188 5.41 -7.46 -10.15
C ASN A 188 4.01 -7.55 -10.78
N ASN A 189 3.56 -6.47 -11.44
CA ASN A 189 2.46 -6.49 -12.40
C ASN A 189 3.02 -6.32 -13.83
N PRO A 190 3.68 -7.35 -14.40
CA PRO A 190 4.49 -7.22 -15.62
C PRO A 190 3.68 -6.97 -16.89
N THR A 191 2.36 -7.09 -16.82
CA THR A 191 1.45 -6.96 -17.97
C THR A 191 0.84 -5.58 -18.10
N ILE A 192 1.13 -4.66 -17.16
CA ILE A 192 0.66 -3.28 -17.28
C ILE A 192 1.32 -2.69 -18.52
N THR A 193 0.52 -2.14 -19.43
CA THR A 193 1.04 -1.41 -20.60
C THR A 193 0.47 0.00 -20.68
N GLU A 194 -0.53 0.28 -19.85
CA GLU A 194 -1.36 1.47 -19.96
C GLU A 194 -1.79 1.99 -18.59
N ILE A 195 -1.71 3.31 -18.42
CA ILE A 195 -2.33 4.04 -17.31
C ILE A 195 -3.23 5.12 -17.91
N GLU A 196 -4.50 5.13 -17.51
CA GLU A 196 -5.47 6.12 -17.98
C GLU A 196 -5.29 7.47 -17.29
N SER A 197 -5.91 8.52 -17.85
CA SER A 197 -6.02 9.80 -17.14
C SER A 197 -6.77 9.61 -15.82
N GLU A 198 -6.35 10.31 -14.76
CA GLU A 198 -6.96 10.26 -13.43
C GLU A 198 -6.94 8.87 -12.76
N ALA A 199 -6.08 7.96 -13.23
CA ALA A 199 -5.93 6.61 -12.67
C ALA A 199 -5.65 6.61 -11.16
N PHE A 200 -4.80 7.52 -10.70
CA PHE A 200 -4.41 7.65 -9.28
C PHE A 200 -5.24 8.65 -8.48
N TYR A 201 -6.36 9.13 -9.05
CA TYR A 201 -7.26 10.04 -8.35
C TYR A 201 -7.76 9.42 -7.03
N GLY A 202 -7.64 10.17 -5.95
CA GLY A 202 -8.01 9.72 -4.59
C GLY A 202 -6.81 9.44 -3.69
N LEU A 203 -5.62 9.18 -4.24
CA LEU A 203 -4.37 8.95 -3.49
C LEU A 203 -3.68 10.26 -3.11
N SER A 204 -4.42 11.21 -2.52
CA SER A 204 -3.96 12.60 -2.32
C SER A 204 -2.81 12.76 -1.33
N ASN A 205 -2.38 11.67 -0.72
CA ASN A 205 -1.75 11.62 0.59
C ASN A 205 -0.64 10.55 0.60
N LEU A 206 -0.43 9.90 -0.56
CA LEU A 206 0.61 8.93 -0.80
C LEU A 206 1.96 9.66 -0.91
N PRO A 207 2.98 9.29 -0.11
CA PRO A 207 4.27 9.98 -0.08
C PRO A 207 5.17 9.61 -1.26
N SER A 208 5.13 8.35 -1.70
CA SER A 208 5.94 7.85 -2.81
C SER A 208 5.15 6.89 -3.69
N LEU A 209 5.44 6.91 -4.99
CA LEU A 209 4.83 6.03 -5.97
C LEU A 209 5.92 5.39 -6.82
N ASN A 210 6.00 4.07 -6.78
CA ASN A 210 6.89 3.30 -7.63
C ASN A 210 6.11 2.68 -8.80
N LEU A 211 6.50 3.03 -10.01
CA LEU A 211 6.03 2.49 -11.28
C LEU A 211 7.23 2.04 -12.13
N THR A 212 8.27 1.53 -11.48
CA THR A 212 9.44 0.97 -12.16
C THR A 212 9.05 -0.25 -13.01
N GLY A 213 9.55 -0.34 -14.24
CA GLY A 213 9.53 -1.62 -14.96
C GLY A 213 8.14 -2.11 -15.40
N ILE A 214 7.15 -1.22 -15.52
CA ILE A 214 5.79 -1.58 -15.94
C ILE A 214 5.56 -1.30 -17.44
N SER A 215 6.63 -1.30 -18.25
CA SER A 215 6.58 -1.21 -19.72
C SER A 215 5.67 -0.09 -20.29
N LEU A 216 5.56 1.04 -19.58
CA LEU A 216 4.76 2.18 -20.02
C LEU A 216 5.32 2.81 -21.29
N ASN A 217 4.48 3.02 -22.31
CA ASN A 217 4.90 3.66 -23.57
C ASN A 217 4.60 5.16 -23.65
N THR A 218 3.53 5.60 -22.98
CA THR A 218 3.06 6.98 -23.03
C THR A 218 2.58 7.42 -21.66
N LEU A 219 3.02 8.60 -21.23
CA LEU A 219 2.50 9.24 -20.03
C LEU A 219 1.42 10.26 -20.42
N ARG A 220 0.17 9.96 -20.05
CA ARG A 220 -0.99 10.74 -20.47
C ARG A 220 -1.22 11.97 -19.61
N LYS A 221 -1.94 12.93 -20.17
CA LYS A 221 -2.39 14.12 -19.42
C LYS A 221 -3.18 13.70 -18.18
N SER A 222 -2.98 14.41 -17.08
CA SER A 222 -3.72 14.21 -15.82
C SER A 222 -3.59 12.80 -15.21
N THR A 223 -2.63 11.97 -15.60
CA THR A 223 -2.42 10.63 -15.02
C THR A 223 -2.29 10.68 -13.50
N PHE A 224 -1.56 11.68 -12.98
CA PHE A 224 -1.30 11.86 -11.54
C PHE A 224 -2.18 12.92 -10.87
N ASN A 225 -3.30 13.30 -11.52
CA ASN A 225 -4.17 14.35 -10.99
C ASN A 225 -4.68 13.98 -9.58
N GLY A 226 -4.58 14.94 -8.65
CA GLY A 226 -5.01 14.78 -7.26
C GLY A 226 -3.95 14.20 -6.31
N MET A 227 -2.77 13.79 -6.78
CA MET A 227 -1.67 13.29 -5.93
C MET A 227 -0.85 14.42 -5.28
N SER A 228 -1.53 15.29 -4.52
CA SER A 228 -0.97 16.58 -4.08
C SER A 228 0.17 16.49 -3.06
N HIS A 229 0.28 15.40 -2.28
CA HIS A 229 1.34 15.21 -1.28
C HIS A 229 2.46 14.25 -1.72
N LEU A 230 2.44 13.82 -3.00
CA LEU A 230 3.47 12.94 -3.51
C LEU A 230 4.82 13.67 -3.51
N LYS A 231 5.83 13.07 -2.87
CA LYS A 231 7.20 13.61 -2.78
C LYS A 231 8.15 12.91 -3.76
N ALA A 232 8.00 11.59 -3.92
CA ALA A 232 8.87 10.79 -4.79
C ALA A 232 8.06 10.03 -5.84
N LEU A 233 8.42 10.18 -7.11
CA LEU A 233 7.84 9.44 -8.22
C LEU A 233 8.95 8.70 -8.97
N ASN A 234 8.82 7.39 -9.06
CA ASN A 234 9.76 6.55 -9.80
C ASN A 234 9.10 5.93 -11.03
N LEU A 235 9.59 6.29 -12.21
CA LEU A 235 9.17 5.83 -13.54
C LEU A 235 10.33 5.14 -14.28
N GLN A 236 11.37 4.71 -13.57
CA GLN A 236 12.56 4.13 -14.19
C GLN A 236 12.24 2.84 -14.97
N ASN A 237 13.07 2.52 -15.96
CA ASN A 237 13.03 1.28 -16.74
C ASN A 237 11.65 1.00 -17.36
N ASN A 238 11.02 2.04 -17.92
CA ASN A 238 9.83 1.90 -18.76
C ASN A 238 10.20 2.17 -20.23
N ASN A 239 9.21 2.20 -21.12
CA ASN A 239 9.40 2.45 -22.55
C ASN A 239 8.83 3.82 -22.94
N ILE A 240 8.87 4.81 -22.04
CA ILE A 240 8.14 6.06 -22.21
C ILE A 240 8.81 6.85 -23.33
N ALA A 241 8.17 6.90 -24.50
CA ALA A 241 8.63 7.69 -25.64
C ALA A 241 7.87 9.02 -25.79
N LYS A 242 6.64 9.08 -25.28
CA LYS A 242 5.75 10.24 -25.39
C LYS A 242 5.22 10.68 -24.03
N ILE A 243 5.36 11.96 -23.72
CA ILE A 243 4.76 12.62 -22.56
C ILE A 243 3.75 13.65 -23.07
N GLU A 244 2.48 13.52 -22.70
CA GLU A 244 1.46 14.48 -23.08
C GLU A 244 1.56 15.76 -22.25
N SER A 245 1.20 16.90 -22.84
CA SER A 245 1.15 18.18 -22.11
C SER A 245 0.20 18.08 -20.91
N GLY A 246 0.70 18.44 -19.73
CA GLY A 246 -0.03 18.31 -18.47
C GLY A 246 -0.01 16.90 -17.85
N ALA A 247 0.89 16.01 -18.29
CA ALA A 247 1.07 14.70 -17.68
C ALA A 247 1.37 14.76 -16.17
N PHE A 248 2.21 15.72 -15.74
CA PHE A 248 2.58 15.94 -14.35
C PHE A 248 1.68 16.96 -13.63
N ALA A 249 0.54 17.33 -14.20
CA ALA A 249 -0.40 18.25 -13.56
C ALA A 249 -0.91 17.65 -12.23
N GLY A 250 -0.88 18.45 -11.17
CA GLY A 250 -1.31 18.03 -9.82
C GLY A 250 -0.16 17.62 -8.88
N LEU A 251 1.04 17.34 -9.41
CA LEU A 251 2.23 16.92 -8.66
C LEU A 251 3.00 18.10 -8.05
N HIS A 252 2.32 18.88 -7.22
CA HIS A 252 2.87 20.12 -6.67
C HIS A 252 4.00 19.92 -5.65
N SER A 253 4.07 18.76 -5.00
CA SER A 253 5.00 18.46 -3.90
C SER A 253 6.13 17.49 -4.27
N VAL A 254 6.21 17.06 -5.53
CA VAL A 254 7.24 16.11 -5.96
C VAL A 254 8.60 16.81 -5.92
N THR A 255 9.51 16.25 -5.13
CA THR A 255 10.91 16.69 -5.01
C THR A 255 11.86 15.77 -5.76
N VAL A 256 11.51 14.48 -5.89
CA VAL A 256 12.32 13.47 -6.58
C VAL A 256 11.48 12.83 -7.70
N LEU A 257 11.96 12.95 -8.93
CA LEU A 257 11.40 12.28 -10.10
C LEU A 257 12.51 11.46 -10.77
N ASP A 258 12.38 10.14 -10.79
CA ASP A 258 13.30 9.26 -11.54
C ASP A 258 12.62 8.78 -12.82
N MET A 259 13.20 9.10 -13.98
CA MET A 259 12.74 8.61 -15.29
C MET A 259 13.85 7.89 -16.06
N LYS A 260 14.88 7.40 -15.38
CA LYS A 260 16.02 6.74 -16.02
C LYS A 260 15.59 5.49 -16.80
N GLY A 261 16.22 5.23 -17.94
CA GLY A 261 15.94 4.02 -18.73
C GLY A 261 14.57 4.06 -19.40
N ASN A 262 14.23 5.21 -19.99
CA ASN A 262 13.08 5.41 -20.87
C ASN A 262 13.54 5.91 -22.24
N ASP A 263 12.64 5.87 -23.22
CA ASP A 263 12.90 6.24 -24.63
C ASP A 263 12.50 7.69 -24.94
N ILE A 264 12.65 8.61 -23.98
CA ILE A 264 12.17 9.99 -24.10
C ILE A 264 13.06 10.74 -25.11
N VAL A 265 12.47 11.16 -26.23
CA VAL A 265 13.16 11.92 -27.28
C VAL A 265 12.95 13.43 -27.15
N ASP A 266 11.74 13.86 -26.77
CA ASP A 266 11.41 15.28 -26.58
C ASP A 266 11.48 15.64 -25.10
N PHE A 267 12.44 16.49 -24.73
CA PHE A 267 12.67 16.97 -23.37
C PHE A 267 12.40 18.47 -23.23
N THR A 268 11.27 18.92 -23.77
CA THR A 268 10.85 20.32 -23.70
C THR A 268 10.38 20.72 -22.29
N SER A 269 10.68 21.95 -21.88
CA SER A 269 10.42 22.45 -20.52
C SER A 269 8.94 22.49 -20.14
N TYR A 270 8.04 22.66 -21.11
CA TYR A 270 6.60 22.71 -20.86
C TYR A 270 6.04 21.34 -20.40
N LEU A 271 6.73 20.22 -20.68
CA LEU A 271 6.31 18.90 -20.22
C LEU A 271 6.28 18.81 -18.70
N PHE A 272 7.23 19.46 -18.03
CA PHE A 272 7.39 19.44 -16.57
C PHE A 272 6.55 20.50 -15.84
N THR A 273 5.62 21.14 -16.55
CA THR A 273 4.71 22.13 -15.96
C THR A 273 3.87 21.47 -14.85
N GLY A 274 3.97 22.01 -13.63
CA GLY A 274 3.26 21.50 -12.45
C GLY A 274 4.19 20.99 -11.34
N LEU A 275 5.41 20.57 -11.69
CA LEU A 275 6.43 20.09 -10.74
C LEU A 275 7.15 21.28 -10.07
N LYS A 276 6.43 22.01 -9.21
CA LYS A 276 6.93 23.26 -8.61
C LYS A 276 8.00 23.08 -7.54
N SER A 277 8.10 21.89 -6.95
CA SER A 277 9.02 21.56 -5.86
C SER A 277 10.13 20.61 -6.28
N LEU A 278 10.36 20.41 -7.58
CA LEU A 278 11.33 19.44 -8.08
C LEU A 278 12.76 19.85 -7.71
N GLU A 279 13.47 18.94 -7.04
CA GLU A 279 14.87 19.11 -6.64
C GLU A 279 15.79 18.16 -7.42
N TYR A 280 15.32 16.93 -7.68
CA TYR A 280 16.07 15.87 -8.35
C TYR A 280 15.28 15.26 -9.52
N LEU A 281 15.92 15.19 -10.69
CA LEU A 281 15.41 14.64 -11.95
C LEU A 281 16.41 13.67 -12.58
#